data_AF-A0A498NQY4-F1
#
_entry.id   AF-A0A498NQY4-F1
#
_cell.length_a   1.000
_cell.length_b   1.000
_cell.length_c   1.000
_cell.angle_alpha   90.00
_cell.angle_beta   90.00
_cell.angle_gamma   90.00
#
_symmetry.space_group_name_H-M   'P 1'
#
loop_
_entity.id
_entity.type
_entity.pdbx_description
1 polymer ?
#
loop_
_entity_poly.entity_id
_entity_poly.type
_entity_poly.pdbx_seq_one_letter_code
_entity_poly.pdbx_strand_id
1 'polypeptide(L)'
;MASLIQDSIKPLQASLDTLRETVGSFQHRLASTEILVGENFERLVAVEATSKSLKAQNSSLLDQIDDLENRSRRANLRIINIPEGGEDGKDPIGFVSGLMKDSMESVFNSPPELECVHRALRPRPGAGQPPRPFIVCFYRYQEKEKALQWASVNHGKRKQAKTESVNHDVVAASVVDESVADVPVVTESKNLTMGQVVADGKEDMV
;
A
#
# COMPACT_ATOMS: atom_id res chain seq x y z
N MET A 1 -32.48 -82.96 17.79
CA MET A 1 -31.22 -82.51 17.17
C MET A 1 -31.48 -81.62 15.96
N ALA A 2 -32.13 -82.10 14.90
CA ALA A 2 -32.37 -81.30 13.69
C ALA A 2 -33.20 -80.01 13.92
N SER A 3 -34.26 -80.07 14.74
CA SER A 3 -35.09 -78.89 15.06
C SER A 3 -34.33 -77.80 15.82
N LEU A 4 -33.48 -78.18 16.78
CA LEU A 4 -32.68 -77.25 17.58
C LEU A 4 -31.62 -76.51 16.74
N ILE A 5 -31.06 -77.20 15.75
CA ILE A 5 -30.15 -76.62 14.76
C ILE A 5 -30.90 -75.63 13.86
N GLN A 6 -32.12 -75.98 13.42
CA GLN A 6 -32.95 -75.09 12.61
C GLN A 6 -33.33 -73.80 13.36
N ASP A 7 -33.68 -73.92 14.64
CA ASP A 7 -34.07 -72.77 15.45
C ASP A 7 -32.90 -71.81 15.77
N SER A 8 -31.66 -72.32 15.79
CA SER A 8 -30.45 -71.50 15.94
C SER A 8 -29.96 -70.87 14.62
N ILE A 9 -30.30 -71.45 13.46
CA ILE A 9 -29.94 -70.91 12.14
C ILE A 9 -30.83 -69.72 11.74
N LYS A 10 -32.13 -69.75 12.06
CA LYS A 10 -33.08 -68.66 11.74
C LYS A 10 -32.62 -67.25 12.15
N PRO A 11 -32.17 -67.00 13.40
CA PRO A 11 -31.71 -65.67 13.80
C PRO A 11 -30.41 -65.25 13.08
N LEU A 12 -29.54 -66.20 12.72
CA LEU A 12 -28.34 -65.91 11.94
C LEU A 12 -28.70 -65.49 10.51
N GLN A 13 -29.70 -66.13 9.89
CA GLN A 13 -30.21 -65.74 8.57
C GLN A 13 -30.80 -64.33 8.62
N ALA A 14 -31.65 -64.04 9.60
CA ALA A 14 -32.19 -62.70 9.79
C ALA A 14 -31.08 -61.65 10.00
N SER A 15 -30.05 -61.98 10.78
CA SER A 15 -28.90 -61.08 10.97
C SER A 15 -28.10 -60.87 9.69
N LEU A 16 -27.96 -61.90 8.85
CA LEU A 16 -27.28 -61.80 7.55
C LEU A 16 -28.08 -60.94 6.56
N ASP A 17 -29.40 -61.07 6.55
CA ASP A 17 -30.28 -60.26 5.70
C ASP A 17 -30.20 -58.78 6.11
N THR A 18 -30.27 -58.47 7.41
CA THR A 18 -30.08 -57.11 7.92
C THR A 18 -28.69 -56.57 7.58
N LEU A 19 -27.63 -57.40 7.71
CA LEU A 19 -26.28 -56.98 7.33
C LEU A 19 -26.20 -56.69 5.83
N ARG A 20 -26.83 -57.51 4.98
CA ARG A 20 -26.89 -57.29 3.53
C ARG A 20 -27.56 -55.97 3.19
N GLU A 21 -28.68 -55.64 3.83
CA GLU A 21 -29.37 -54.37 3.63
C GLU A 21 -28.51 -53.16 4.06
N THR A 22 -27.88 -53.23 5.23
CA THR A 22 -27.00 -52.15 5.71
C THR A 22 -25.78 -51.95 4.82
N VAL A 23 -25.15 -53.03 4.34
CA VAL A 23 -24.04 -52.97 3.38
C VAL A 23 -24.50 -52.33 2.06
N GLY A 24 -25.69 -52.69 1.55
CA GLY A 24 -26.25 -52.07 0.35
C GLY A 24 -26.51 -50.57 0.52
N SER A 25 -27.05 -50.17 1.67
CA SER A 25 -27.23 -48.75 2.04
C SER A 25 -25.89 -48.01 2.11
N PHE A 26 -24.87 -48.61 2.72
CA PHE A 26 -23.53 -48.02 2.76
C PHE A 26 -22.91 -47.90 1.37
N GLN A 27 -23.06 -48.89 0.50
CA GLN A 27 -22.56 -48.83 -0.88
C GLN A 27 -23.21 -47.67 -1.66
N HIS A 28 -24.53 -47.47 -1.54
CA HIS A 28 -25.21 -46.36 -2.19
C HIS A 28 -24.71 -45.01 -1.66
N ARG A 29 -24.59 -44.87 -0.33
CA ARG A 29 -24.09 -43.64 0.29
C ARG A 29 -22.65 -43.36 -0.13
N LEU A 30 -21.82 -44.39 -0.20
CA LEU A 30 -20.43 -44.29 -0.64
C LEU A 30 -20.35 -43.79 -2.09
N ALA A 31 -21.09 -44.41 -3.02
CA ALA A 31 -21.15 -43.98 -4.41
C ALA A 31 -21.63 -42.52 -4.54
N SER A 32 -22.64 -42.12 -3.76
CA SER A 32 -23.12 -40.73 -3.73
C SER A 32 -22.05 -39.76 -3.24
N THR A 33 -21.29 -40.14 -2.19
CA THR A 33 -20.20 -39.30 -1.69
C THR A 33 -19.03 -39.23 -2.66
N GLU A 34 -18.70 -40.31 -3.37
CA GLU A 34 -17.63 -40.33 -4.37
C GLU A 34 -17.93 -39.35 -5.53
N ILE A 35 -19.18 -39.32 -6.01
CA ILE A 35 -19.63 -38.36 -7.03
C ILE A 35 -19.49 -36.92 -6.53
N LEU A 36 -20.02 -36.62 -5.34
CA LEU A 36 -19.95 -35.27 -4.76
C LEU A 36 -18.51 -34.81 -4.52
N VAL A 37 -17.62 -35.71 -4.13
CA VAL A 37 -16.18 -35.41 -3.97
C VAL A 37 -15.56 -35.06 -5.31
N GLY A 38 -15.88 -35.79 -6.39
CA GLY A 38 -15.44 -35.48 -7.75
C GLY A 38 -15.90 -34.08 -8.19
N GLU A 39 -17.20 -33.80 -8.07
CA GLU A 39 -17.77 -32.50 -8.42
C GLU A 39 -17.17 -31.34 -7.62
N ASN A 40 -16.95 -31.55 -6.31
CA ASN A 40 -16.31 -30.55 -5.46
C ASN A 40 -14.84 -30.33 -5.84
N PHE A 41 -14.11 -31.38 -6.21
CA PHE A 41 -12.73 -31.25 -6.66
C PHE A 41 -12.65 -30.44 -7.95
N GLU A 42 -13.52 -30.70 -8.93
CA GLU A 42 -13.61 -29.92 -10.16
C GLU A 42 -13.91 -28.44 -9.88
N ARG A 43 -14.86 -28.17 -8.98
CA ARG A 43 -15.19 -26.80 -8.55
C ARG A 43 -14.03 -26.11 -7.85
N LEU A 44 -13.30 -26.82 -6.98
CA LEU A 44 -12.12 -26.29 -6.31
C LEU A 44 -11.04 -25.90 -7.31
N VAL A 45 -10.74 -26.76 -8.28
CA VAL A 45 -9.76 -26.46 -9.34
C VAL A 45 -10.19 -25.22 -10.14
N ALA A 46 -11.47 -25.09 -10.50
CA ALA A 46 -11.98 -23.91 -11.20
C ALA A 46 -11.86 -22.63 -10.35
N VAL A 47 -12.19 -22.69 -9.06
CA VAL A 47 -12.06 -21.56 -8.13
C VAL A 47 -10.60 -21.17 -7.93
N GLU A 48 -9.68 -22.14 -7.82
CA GLU A 48 -8.25 -21.86 -7.72
C GLU A 48 -7.70 -21.18 -8.98
N ALA A 49 -8.13 -21.65 -10.16
CA ALA A 49 -7.73 -21.04 -11.43
C ALA A 49 -8.22 -19.58 -11.55
N THR A 50 -9.50 -19.33 -11.23
CA THR A 50 -10.05 -17.96 -11.24
C THR A 50 -9.38 -17.07 -10.20
N SER A 51 -9.10 -17.57 -9.00
CA SER A 51 -8.38 -16.83 -7.96
C SER A 51 -6.97 -16.44 -8.40
N LYS A 52 -6.23 -17.35 -9.04
CA LYS A 52 -4.91 -17.05 -9.63
C LYS A 52 -5.01 -15.97 -10.71
N SER A 53 -5.97 -16.09 -11.61
CA SER A 53 -6.21 -15.10 -12.66
C SER A 53 -6.54 -13.71 -12.08
N LEU A 54 -7.43 -13.65 -11.08
CA LEU A 54 -7.80 -12.39 -10.44
C LEU A 54 -6.64 -11.75 -9.69
N LYS A 55 -5.79 -12.54 -9.03
CA LYS A 55 -4.57 -12.02 -8.39
C LYS A 55 -3.62 -11.39 -9.40
N ALA A 56 -3.39 -12.05 -10.55
CA ALA A 56 -2.55 -11.52 -11.62
C ALA A 56 -3.14 -10.26 -12.27
N GLN A 57 -4.46 -10.21 -12.46
CA GLN A 57 -5.12 -9.00 -12.97
C GLN A 57 -5.03 -7.85 -11.97
N ASN A 58 -5.25 -8.11 -10.68
CA ASN A 58 -5.13 -7.09 -9.63
C ASN A 58 -3.71 -6.55 -9.53
N SER A 59 -2.67 -7.38 -9.60
CA SER A 59 -1.28 -6.88 -9.59
C SER A 59 -1.03 -5.98 -10.80
N SER A 60 -1.43 -6.41 -12.00
CA SER A 60 -1.28 -5.58 -13.21
C SER A 60 -2.05 -4.26 -13.13
N LEU A 61 -3.23 -4.24 -12.51
CA LEU A 61 -4.01 -3.02 -12.32
C LEU A 61 -3.35 -2.08 -11.32
N LEU A 62 -2.76 -2.61 -10.24
CA LEU A 62 -2.01 -1.81 -9.28
C LEU A 62 -0.80 -1.15 -9.93
N ASP A 63 -0.06 -1.88 -10.77
CA ASP A 63 1.09 -1.34 -11.51
C ASP A 63 0.64 -0.22 -12.48
N GLN A 64 -0.49 -0.42 -13.16
CA GLN A 64 -1.05 0.60 -14.06
C GLN A 64 -1.54 1.84 -13.31
N ILE A 65 -2.15 1.67 -12.13
CA ILE A 65 -2.59 2.78 -11.30
C ILE A 65 -1.39 3.57 -10.80
N ASP A 66 -0.33 2.90 -10.31
CA ASP A 66 0.89 3.57 -9.85
C ASP A 66 1.56 4.35 -10.99
N ASP A 67 1.69 3.76 -12.18
CA ASP A 67 2.20 4.46 -13.35
C ASP A 67 1.33 5.68 -13.70
N LEU A 68 0.00 5.53 -13.80
CA LEU A 68 -0.92 6.63 -14.11
C LEU A 68 -0.86 7.76 -13.07
N GLU A 69 -0.84 7.43 -11.78
CA GLU A 69 -0.69 8.42 -10.72
C GLU A 69 0.64 9.16 -10.82
N ASN A 70 1.74 8.43 -11.04
CA ASN A 70 3.05 9.03 -11.23
C ASN A 70 3.08 9.90 -12.50
N ARG A 71 2.43 9.50 -13.60
CA ARG A 71 2.31 10.33 -14.83
C ARG A 71 1.56 11.63 -14.55
N SER A 72 0.47 11.54 -13.79
CA SER A 72 -0.35 12.69 -13.43
C SER A 72 0.40 13.67 -12.52
N ARG A 73 1.33 13.20 -11.69
CA ARG A 73 2.09 14.03 -10.74
C ARG A 73 3.46 14.49 -11.27
N ARG A 74 3.85 14.16 -12.51
CA ARG A 74 5.18 14.53 -13.05
C ARG A 74 5.49 16.02 -12.99
N ALA A 75 4.47 16.85 -13.21
CA ALA A 75 4.56 18.30 -13.17
C ALA A 75 4.50 18.88 -11.74
N ASN A 76 4.26 18.04 -10.73
CA ASN A 76 4.16 18.46 -9.34
C ASN A 76 5.53 18.47 -8.65
N LEU A 77 5.74 19.46 -7.79
CA LEU A 77 6.78 19.47 -6.77
C LEU A 77 6.17 19.59 -5.38
N ARG A 78 6.88 19.02 -4.41
CA ARG A 78 6.53 19.08 -3.01
C ARG A 78 7.55 19.94 -2.26
N ILE A 79 7.11 21.07 -1.71
CA ILE A 79 7.93 21.95 -0.88
C ILE A 79 7.59 21.71 0.60
N ILE A 80 8.59 21.40 1.41
CA ILE A 80 8.46 21.02 2.82
C ILE A 80 9.11 22.08 3.71
N ASN A 81 8.66 22.17 4.96
CA ASN A 81 9.15 23.08 6.00
C ASN A 81 8.81 24.56 5.82
N ILE A 82 7.76 24.88 5.06
CA ILE A 82 7.19 26.24 5.05
C ILE A 82 6.25 26.40 6.25
N PRO A 83 6.51 27.33 7.19
CA PRO A 83 5.69 27.54 8.38
C PRO A 83 4.20 27.72 8.06
N GLU A 84 3.33 27.07 8.85
CA GLU A 84 1.88 27.23 8.70
C GLU A 84 1.46 28.66 9.02
N GLY A 85 0.72 29.30 8.11
CA GLY A 85 0.25 30.68 8.28
C GLY A 85 1.20 31.76 7.75
N GLY A 86 2.39 31.40 7.25
CA GLY A 86 3.31 32.37 6.61
C GLY A 86 2.81 32.97 5.29
N GLU A 87 1.68 32.48 4.78
CA GLU A 87 1.01 33.06 3.60
C GLU A 87 0.35 34.41 3.90
N ASP A 88 0.09 34.77 5.16
CA ASP A 88 -0.61 36.02 5.57
C ASP A 88 -1.92 36.30 4.79
N GLY A 89 -2.61 35.25 4.33
CA GLY A 89 -3.82 35.39 3.50
C GLY A 89 -3.56 35.83 2.05
N LYS A 90 -2.31 35.81 1.59
CA LYS A 90 -1.95 36.00 0.18
C LYS A 90 -2.41 34.81 -0.66
N ASP A 91 -2.58 35.07 -1.95
CA ASP A 91 -2.77 34.01 -2.93
C ASP A 91 -1.62 32.98 -2.86
N PRO A 92 -1.92 31.68 -2.66
CA PRO A 92 -0.90 30.63 -2.55
C PRO A 92 0.04 30.58 -3.75
N ILE A 93 -0.46 30.85 -4.96
CA ILE A 93 0.34 30.86 -6.18
C ILE A 93 1.34 32.02 -6.15
N GLY A 94 0.88 33.24 -5.88
CA GLY A 94 1.74 34.42 -5.74
C GLY A 94 2.81 34.27 -4.64
N PHE A 95 2.43 33.72 -3.48
CA PHE A 95 3.34 33.49 -2.37
C PHE A 95 4.46 32.50 -2.73
N VAL A 96 4.09 31.31 -3.23
CA VAL A 96 5.07 30.26 -3.54
C VAL A 96 5.92 30.63 -4.76
N SER A 97 5.34 31.22 -5.80
CA SER A 97 6.13 31.65 -6.98
C SER A 97 7.16 32.72 -6.62
N GLY A 98 6.82 33.68 -5.75
CA GLY A 98 7.76 34.66 -5.21
C GLY A 98 8.87 33.99 -4.41
N LEU A 99 8.51 33.12 -3.46
CA LEU A 99 9.47 32.36 -2.64
C LEU A 99 10.44 31.54 -3.50
N MET A 100 9.96 30.92 -4.57
CA MET A 100 10.79 30.16 -5.50
C MET A 100 11.77 31.04 -6.27
N LYS A 101 11.33 32.22 -6.72
CA LYS A 101 12.22 33.20 -7.37
C LYS A 101 13.34 33.63 -6.41
N ASP A 102 12.98 34.04 -5.19
CA ASP A 102 13.91 34.55 -4.19
C ASP A 102 14.87 33.46 -3.70
N SER A 103 14.39 32.22 -3.57
CA SER A 103 15.23 31.09 -3.16
C SER A 103 16.14 30.54 -4.26
N MET A 104 15.74 30.71 -5.53
CA MET A 104 16.40 30.10 -6.70
C MET A 104 16.69 31.15 -7.78
N GLU A 105 17.24 32.30 -7.40
CA GLU A 105 17.52 33.43 -8.31
C GLU A 105 18.40 33.03 -9.51
N SER A 106 19.29 32.04 -9.33
CA SER A 106 20.14 31.52 -10.41
C SER A 106 19.38 30.71 -11.48
N VAL A 107 18.13 30.31 -11.18
CA VAL A 107 17.28 29.48 -12.04
C VAL A 107 16.15 30.30 -12.63
N PHE A 108 15.53 31.15 -11.80
CA PHE A 108 14.32 31.89 -12.13
C PHE A 108 14.58 33.39 -12.12
N ASN A 109 14.65 34.00 -13.31
CA ASN A 109 14.77 35.46 -13.46
C ASN A 109 13.46 36.20 -13.11
N SER A 110 12.33 35.50 -13.21
CA SER A 110 10.98 35.95 -12.86
C SER A 110 10.27 34.84 -12.07
N PRO A 111 9.20 35.16 -11.31
CA PRO A 111 8.40 34.12 -10.65
C PRO A 111 7.93 33.08 -11.69
N PRO A 112 8.11 31.77 -11.43
CA PRO A 112 7.69 30.73 -12.37
C PRO A 112 6.17 30.70 -12.51
N GLU A 113 5.70 30.27 -13.69
CA GLU A 113 4.27 30.10 -13.98
C GLU A 113 3.77 28.80 -13.34
N LEU A 114 2.94 28.91 -12.31
CA LEU A 114 2.36 27.78 -11.60
C LEU A 114 0.88 27.63 -11.99
N GLU A 115 0.47 26.40 -12.27
CA GLU A 115 -0.92 26.08 -12.59
C GLU A 115 -1.77 26.01 -11.30
N CYS A 116 -1.24 25.35 -10.27
CA CYS A 116 -1.93 25.17 -9.01
C CYS A 116 -0.93 25.10 -7.85
N VAL A 117 -1.28 25.73 -6.74
CA VAL A 117 -0.53 25.63 -5.48
C VAL A 117 -1.52 25.42 -4.36
N HIS A 118 -1.32 24.37 -3.58
CA HIS A 118 -2.10 24.13 -2.38
C HIS A 118 -1.26 23.44 -1.31
N ARG A 119 -1.65 23.60 -0.04
CA ARG A 119 -1.13 22.76 1.03
C ARG A 119 -1.78 21.39 0.97
N ALA A 120 -1.04 20.36 1.38
CA ALA A 120 -1.57 19.01 1.48
C ALA A 120 -2.90 18.99 2.26
N LEU A 121 -3.89 18.28 1.72
CA LEU A 121 -5.27 18.20 2.24
C LEU A 121 -5.35 17.28 3.47
N ARG A 122 -4.63 17.65 4.53
CA ARG A 122 -4.65 16.99 5.84
C ARG A 122 -4.96 18.01 6.94
N PRO A 123 -5.48 17.56 8.10
CA PRO A 123 -5.71 18.42 9.25
C PRO A 123 -4.46 19.23 9.60
N ARG A 124 -4.68 20.47 10.07
CA ARG A 124 -3.59 21.35 10.47
C ARG A 124 -2.80 20.68 11.61
N PRO A 125 -1.46 20.57 11.49
CA PRO A 125 -0.64 19.99 12.53
C PRO A 125 -0.72 20.81 13.82
N GLY A 126 -0.68 20.13 14.97
CA GLY A 126 -0.58 20.77 16.29
C GLY A 126 0.80 21.41 16.53
N ALA A 127 0.94 22.14 17.65
CA ALA A 127 2.23 22.74 18.02
C ALA A 127 3.33 21.67 18.13
N GLY A 128 4.48 21.92 17.48
CA GLY A 128 5.63 21.00 17.46
C GLY A 128 5.58 19.91 16.39
N GLN A 129 4.48 19.75 15.65
CA GLN A 129 4.39 18.85 14.50
C GLN A 129 4.87 19.53 13.22
N PRO A 130 5.39 18.78 12.22
CA PRO A 130 5.90 19.37 10.99
C PRO A 130 4.78 20.05 10.18
N PRO A 131 5.05 21.20 9.55
CA PRO A 131 4.06 21.91 8.75
C PRO A 131 3.65 21.10 7.51
N ARG A 132 2.43 21.32 7.01
CA ARG A 132 1.96 20.64 5.79
C ARG A 132 2.77 21.12 4.60
N PRO A 133 3.22 20.20 3.74
CA PRO A 133 3.94 20.57 2.53
C PRO A 133 3.00 21.29 1.56
N PHE A 134 3.59 22.13 0.72
CA PHE A 134 2.95 22.62 -0.48
C PHE A 134 3.12 21.62 -1.61
N ILE A 135 2.05 21.40 -2.35
CA ILE A 135 2.03 20.70 -3.62
C ILE A 135 1.88 21.77 -4.70
N VAL A 136 2.84 21.82 -5.60
CA VAL A 136 3.00 22.86 -6.62
C VAL A 136 2.98 22.22 -7.99
N CYS A 137 1.95 22.50 -8.79
CA CYS A 137 1.90 22.10 -10.20
C CYS A 137 2.45 23.21 -11.07
N PHE A 138 3.45 22.89 -11.90
CA PHE A 138 4.04 23.83 -12.86
C PHE A 138 3.26 23.85 -14.16
N TYR A 139 3.06 25.04 -14.71
CA TYR A 139 2.51 25.16 -16.06
C TYR A 139 3.48 24.58 -17.11
N ARG A 140 4.78 24.68 -16.86
CA ARG A 140 5.85 24.16 -17.73
C ARG A 140 6.68 23.11 -17.01
N TYR A 141 6.61 21.87 -17.48
CA TYR A 141 7.40 20.75 -16.95
C TYR A 141 8.92 21.03 -16.91
N GLN A 142 9.46 21.77 -17.88
CA GLN A 142 10.88 22.12 -17.91
C GLN A 142 11.30 23.03 -16.74
N GLU A 143 10.43 23.92 -16.28
CA GLU A 143 10.71 24.80 -15.13
C GLU A 143 10.78 23.99 -13.83
N LYS A 144 9.86 23.02 -13.70
CA LYS A 144 9.89 22.05 -12.61
C LYS A 144 11.20 21.25 -12.57
N GLU A 145 11.67 20.74 -13.70
CA GLU A 145 12.91 19.96 -13.76
C GLU A 145 14.15 20.81 -13.41
N LYS A 146 14.19 22.07 -13.86
CA LYS A 146 15.26 23.01 -13.48
C LYS A 146 15.26 23.28 -11.96
N ALA A 147 14.08 23.51 -11.37
CA ALA A 147 13.95 23.69 -9.92
C ALA A 147 14.42 22.45 -9.15
N LEU A 148 14.05 21.25 -9.63
CA LEU A 148 14.44 20.00 -9.01
C LEU A 148 15.95 19.75 -9.11
N GLN A 149 16.55 20.01 -10.27
CA GLN A 149 17.99 19.88 -10.48
C GLN A 149 18.78 20.86 -9.60
N TRP A 150 18.30 22.11 -9.48
CA TRP A 150 18.92 23.06 -8.56
C TRP A 150 18.81 22.61 -7.11
N ALA A 151 17.65 22.07 -6.71
CA ALA A 151 17.42 21.58 -5.36
C ALA A 151 18.34 20.40 -5.04
N SER A 152 18.58 19.46 -5.97
CA SER A 152 19.47 18.32 -5.75
C SER A 152 20.93 18.74 -5.56
N VAL A 153 21.41 19.71 -6.35
CA VAL A 153 22.77 20.27 -6.21
C VAL A 153 22.95 21.02 -4.90
N ASN A 154 21.92 21.74 -4.44
CA ASN A 154 21.99 22.56 -3.24
C ASN A 154 21.50 21.86 -1.96
N HIS A 155 21.08 20.60 -2.05
CA HIS A 155 20.48 19.82 -0.97
C HIS A 155 21.39 19.72 0.27
N GLY A 156 22.71 19.57 0.08
CA GLY A 156 23.68 19.50 1.18
C GLY A 156 23.84 20.82 1.96
N LYS A 157 23.68 21.96 1.30
CA LYS A 157 23.86 23.30 1.90
C LYS A 157 22.65 23.73 2.73
N ARG A 158 21.44 23.28 2.34
CA ARG A 158 20.17 23.64 3.02
C ARG A 158 19.89 22.80 4.28
N LYS A 159 20.37 21.55 4.33
CA LYS A 159 20.22 20.65 5.50
C LYS A 159 20.86 21.22 6.78
N GLN A 160 21.99 21.92 6.66
CA GLN A 160 22.66 22.55 7.82
C GLN A 160 21.88 23.75 8.38
N ALA A 161 21.01 24.37 7.58
CA ALA A 161 20.27 25.57 7.96
C ALA A 161 18.83 25.28 8.43
N LYS A 162 18.38 24.02 8.50
CA LYS A 162 16.98 23.66 8.86
C LYS A 162 15.95 24.41 7.98
N THR A 163 16.28 24.57 6.69
CA THR A 163 15.53 25.38 5.71
C THR A 163 14.60 24.52 4.85
N GLU A 164 13.71 25.19 4.11
CA GLU A 164 12.74 24.59 3.17
C GLU A 164 13.43 23.62 2.19
N SER A 165 12.81 22.44 1.99
CA SER A 165 13.29 21.42 1.06
C SER A 165 12.30 21.18 -0.08
N VAL A 166 12.81 20.97 -1.29
CA VAL A 166 12.01 20.76 -2.50
C VAL A 166 12.26 19.34 -3.00
N ASN A 167 11.19 18.57 -3.12
CA ASN A 167 11.23 17.16 -3.52
C ASN A 167 10.24 16.89 -4.65
N HIS A 168 10.43 15.75 -5.34
CA HIS A 168 9.43 15.25 -6.27
C HIS A 168 8.15 14.85 -5.50
N ASP A 169 7.00 15.05 -6.13
CA ASP A 169 5.74 14.52 -5.62
C ASP A 169 5.50 13.12 -6.22
N VAL A 170 5.97 12.09 -5.53
CA VAL A 170 5.84 10.68 -5.94
C VAL A 170 4.79 9.96 -5.11
N VAL A 171 4.16 8.95 -5.69
CA VAL A 171 3.28 8.04 -4.95
C VAL A 171 4.08 7.35 -3.85
N ALA A 172 3.51 7.20 -2.65
CA ALA A 172 4.23 6.55 -1.55
C ALA A 172 4.58 5.09 -1.85
N ALA A 173 3.76 4.41 -2.66
CA ALA A 173 3.99 3.03 -3.10
C ALA A 173 5.26 2.88 -3.95
N SER A 174 5.59 3.85 -4.81
CA SER A 174 6.79 3.83 -5.65
C SER A 174 8.10 4.12 -4.89
N VAL A 175 8.03 4.34 -3.57
CA VAL A 175 9.20 4.59 -2.69
C VAL A 175 9.51 3.36 -1.82
N VAL A 176 8.62 2.36 -1.80
CA VAL A 176 8.83 1.14 -1.01
C VAL A 176 9.70 0.18 -1.81
N ASP A 177 10.96 0.08 -1.39
CA ASP A 177 11.95 -0.87 -1.89
C ASP A 177 11.45 -2.33 -1.77
N GLU A 178 11.83 -3.14 -2.75
CA GLU A 178 11.29 -4.44 -3.15
C GLU A 178 11.70 -5.59 -2.19
N SER A 179 11.69 -5.35 -0.87
CA SER A 179 12.28 -6.25 0.12
C SER A 179 11.36 -6.66 1.27
N VAL A 180 10.05 -6.86 1.08
CA VAL A 180 9.25 -7.69 1.99
C VAL A 180 8.11 -8.36 1.21
N ALA A 181 8.33 -9.62 0.83
CA ALA A 181 7.25 -10.53 0.52
C ALA A 181 6.49 -10.87 1.82
N ASP A 182 5.16 -10.83 1.72
CA ASP A 182 4.14 -11.30 2.67
C ASP A 182 3.77 -10.43 3.91
N VAL A 183 2.51 -9.93 3.86
CA VAL A 183 1.56 -9.53 4.95
C VAL A 183 1.72 -8.11 5.57
N PRO A 184 0.63 -7.47 6.08
CA PRO A 184 -0.64 -7.06 5.48
C PRO A 184 -0.70 -5.52 5.28
N VAL A 185 -1.75 -5.05 4.61
CA VAL A 185 -2.08 -3.62 4.40
C VAL A 185 -2.17 -2.86 5.73
N VAL A 186 -1.11 -2.15 6.08
CA VAL A 186 -1.13 -1.00 6.99
C VAL A 186 -0.42 0.13 6.27
N THR A 187 -1.22 1.01 5.66
CA THR A 187 -0.74 2.25 5.05
C THR A 187 -0.32 3.23 6.15
N GLU A 188 0.92 3.09 6.62
CA GLU A 188 1.59 4.11 7.43
C GLU A 188 2.70 4.77 6.62
N SER A 189 2.59 6.08 6.46
CA SER A 189 3.60 6.91 5.82
C SER A 189 4.91 6.88 6.61
N LYS A 190 5.86 6.03 6.20
CA LYS A 190 7.21 6.01 6.75
C LYS A 190 7.96 7.28 6.30
N ASN A 191 7.99 8.28 7.16
CA ASN A 191 9.00 9.33 7.08
C ASN A 191 10.28 8.80 7.76
N LEU A 192 11.32 8.51 6.99
CA LEU A 192 12.66 8.28 7.55
C LEU A 192 13.24 9.62 8.01
N THR A 193 13.24 9.85 9.32
CA THR A 193 14.17 10.78 9.99
C THR A 193 15.24 9.98 10.68
N MET A 194 16.43 9.89 10.06
CA MET A 194 17.66 9.46 10.71
C MET A 194 18.12 10.55 11.69
N GLY A 195 18.37 10.17 12.94
CA GLY A 195 19.26 10.89 13.86
C GLY A 195 18.63 11.40 15.15
N GLN A 196 18.45 10.52 16.13
CA GLN A 196 18.67 10.82 17.55
C GLN A 196 19.15 9.55 18.27
N VAL A 197 20.47 9.36 18.32
CA VAL A 197 21.12 8.60 19.40
C VAL A 197 22.08 9.56 20.07
N VAL A 198 21.58 10.31 21.06
CA VAL A 198 22.36 10.83 22.18
C VAL A 198 21.45 10.85 23.39
N ALA A 199 21.60 9.85 24.26
CA ALA A 199 21.45 9.96 25.70
C ALA A 199 21.92 8.63 26.32
N ASP A 200 23.24 8.39 26.33
CA ASP A 200 23.80 7.50 27.35
C ASP A 200 23.72 8.25 28.68
N GLY A 201 22.90 7.68 29.56
CA GLY A 201 22.73 8.14 30.93
C GLY A 201 24.02 8.00 31.71
N LYS A 202 24.39 9.07 32.41
CA LYS A 202 25.08 8.96 33.68
C LYS A 202 24.08 8.40 34.70
N GLU A 203 24.40 7.27 35.30
CA GLU A 203 24.37 7.03 36.75
C GLU A 203 25.05 5.69 37.06
N ASP A 204 25.60 5.60 38.28
CA ASP A 204 26.29 4.47 38.93
C ASP A 204 27.82 4.40 38.85
N MET A 205 28.50 5.22 39.69
CA MET A 205 29.52 4.70 40.63
C MET A 205 29.85 5.69 41.75
N VAL A 206 29.62 5.23 42.99
CA VAL A 206 29.97 5.76 44.33
C VAL A 206 29.06 6.85 44.91
#